data_AF-E3GW60-F1
#
_entry.id   AF-E3GW60-F1
#
_cell.length_a   1.000
_cell.length_b   1.000
_cell.length_c   1.000
_cell.angle_alpha   90.00
_cell.angle_beta   90.00
_cell.angle_gamma   90.00
#
_symmetry.space_group_name_H-M   'P 1'
#
loop_
_entity.id
_entity.type
_entity.pdbx_description
1 polymer ?
#
loop_
_entity_poly.entity_id
_entity_poly.type
_entity_poly.pdbx_seq_one_letter_code
_entity_poly.pdbx_strand_id
1 'polypeptide(L)'
;MEKVKLIFYFILGGIVVALTTYFGSERRGILAAFIAMFPSVTVLTLLTIYLEAGTDSVISYVKGLLLLTPPWMLYLLSLVYILPRYGFLTAILVGVIIYFSLASILMFLI
;
A
#
# COMPACT_ATOMS: atom_id res chain seq x y z
N MET A 1 17.67 -2.75 -22.05
CA MET A 1 16.70 -1.78 -21.49
C MET A 1 15.97 -2.31 -20.25
N GLU A 2 15.56 -3.58 -20.22
CA GLU A 2 14.82 -4.17 -19.10
C GLU A 2 15.55 -4.11 -17.74
N LYS A 3 16.85 -4.44 -17.70
CA LYS A 3 17.65 -4.37 -16.45
C LYS A 3 17.72 -2.96 -15.85
N VAL A 4 17.77 -1.92 -16.69
CA VAL A 4 17.81 -0.52 -16.23
C VAL A 4 16.48 -0.11 -15.59
N LYS A 5 15.36 -0.56 -16.17
CA LYS A 5 14.01 -0.35 -15.61
C LYS A 5 13.88 -0.98 -14.22
N LEU A 6 14.36 -2.20 -14.04
CA LEU A 6 14.34 -2.90 -12.74
C LEU A 6 15.22 -2.20 -11.69
N ILE A 7 16.41 -1.75 -12.07
CA ILE A 7 17.29 -0.96 -11.18
C ILE A 7 16.58 0.33 -10.75
N PHE A 8 15.91 1.02 -11.67
CA PHE A 8 15.17 2.24 -11.35
C PHE A 8 14.03 1.97 -10.35
N TYR A 9 13.26 0.89 -10.54
CA TYR A 9 12.20 0.50 -9.60
C TYR A 9 12.75 0.15 -8.22
N PHE A 10 13.89 -0.54 -8.17
CA PHE A 10 14.57 -0.85 -6.92
C PHE A 10 15.01 0.41 -6.18
N ILE A 11 15.68 1.35 -6.87
CA ILE A 11 16.12 2.62 -6.29
C ILE A 11 14.93 3.42 -5.78
N LEU A 12 13.88 3.55 -6.59
CA LEU A 12 12.69 4.30 -6.22
C LEU A 12 12.00 3.70 -4.98
N GLY A 13 11.80 2.39 -4.94
CA GLY A 13 11.26 1.70 -3.77
C GLY A 13 12.14 1.86 -2.53
N GLY A 14 13.46 1.70 -2.70
CA GLY A 14 14.43 1.87 -1.64
C GLY A 14 14.42 3.29 -1.03
N ILE A 15 14.33 4.32 -1.87
CA ILE A 15 14.22 5.72 -1.42
C ILE A 15 12.94 5.93 -0.60
N VAL A 16 11.79 5.45 -1.09
CA VAL A 16 10.51 5.59 -0.36
C VAL A 16 10.58 4.92 1.01
N VAL A 17 11.10 3.69 1.09
CA VAL A 17 11.25 2.95 2.35
C VAL A 17 12.22 3.64 3.29
N ALA A 18 13.39 4.06 2.79
CA ALA A 18 14.41 4.72 3.59
C ALA A 18 13.91 6.05 4.18
N LEU A 19 13.31 6.92 3.35
CA LEU A 19 12.79 8.20 3.80
C LEU A 19 11.61 8.05 4.76
N THR A 20 10.67 7.13 4.47
CA THR A 20 9.55 6.82 5.37
C THR A 20 10.06 6.38 6.74
N THR A 21 11.05 5.49 6.76
CA THR A 21 11.64 4.98 8.01
C THR A 21 12.38 6.07 8.76
N TYR A 22 13.17 6.88 8.06
CA TYR A 22 13.91 8.01 8.64
C TYR A 22 12.97 9.01 9.31
N PHE A 23 12.00 9.55 8.57
CA PHE A 23 11.08 10.55 9.11
C PHE A 23 10.09 9.95 10.13
N GLY A 24 9.71 8.68 9.97
CA GLY A 24 8.88 7.96 10.94
C GLY A 24 9.59 7.82 12.30
N SER A 25 10.90 7.58 12.27
CA SER A 25 11.73 7.46 13.48
C SER A 25 11.95 8.82 14.18
N GLU A 26 11.92 9.93 13.44
CA GLU A 26 12.00 11.30 13.99
C GLU A 26 10.67 11.83 14.56
N ARG A 27 9.66 10.96 14.78
CA ARG A 27 8.29 11.35 15.19
C ARG A 27 7.56 12.26 14.20
N ARG A 28 8.05 12.38 12.95
CA ARG A 28 7.39 13.14 11.86
C ARG A 28 6.40 12.24 11.12
N GLY A 29 5.41 11.72 11.85
CA GLY A 29 4.49 10.67 11.37
C GLY A 29 3.71 11.03 10.10
N ILE A 30 3.21 12.28 9.99
CA ILE A 30 2.46 12.73 8.80
C ILE A 30 3.36 12.78 7.55
N LEU A 31 4.59 13.30 7.69
CA LEU A 31 5.54 13.36 6.58
C LEU A 31 5.94 11.95 6.13
N ALA A 32 6.21 11.06 7.10
CA ALA A 32 6.50 9.66 6.81
C ALA A 32 5.34 8.98 6.08
N ALA A 33 4.09 9.18 6.54
CA ALA A 33 2.90 8.64 5.90
C ALA A 33 2.70 9.19 4.49
N PHE A 34 2.89 10.50 4.28
CA PHE A 34 2.82 11.12 2.95
C PHE A 34 3.82 10.47 1.96
N ILE A 35 5.07 10.27 2.40
CA ILE A 35 6.11 9.65 1.57
C ILE A 35 5.76 8.19 1.29
N ALA A 36 5.30 7.43 2.29
CA ALA A 36 4.88 6.04 2.14
C ALA A 36 3.70 5.89 1.18
N MET A 37 2.78 6.87 1.18
CA MET A 37 1.60 6.90 0.32
C MET A 37 1.85 7.57 -1.04
N PHE A 38 3.10 7.96 -1.34
CA PHE A 38 3.44 8.53 -2.63
C PHE A 38 3.10 7.52 -3.75
N PRO A 39 2.21 7.85 -4.70
CA PRO A 39 1.56 6.89 -5.59
C PRO A 39 2.46 6.44 -6.75
N SER A 40 3.75 6.28 -6.51
CA SER A 40 4.75 5.91 -7.51
C SER A 40 4.43 4.59 -8.21
N VAL A 41 4.19 3.52 -7.42
CA VAL A 41 3.82 2.20 -7.95
C VAL A 41 2.49 2.27 -8.70
N THR A 42 1.50 2.96 -8.12
CA THR A 42 0.17 3.11 -8.72
C THR A 42 0.24 3.84 -10.06
N VAL A 43 0.95 4.97 -10.15
CA VAL A 43 1.11 5.73 -11.41
C VAL A 43 1.76 4.87 -12.49
N LEU A 44 2.84 4.17 -12.17
CA LEU A 44 3.52 3.29 -13.13
C LEU A 44 2.62 2.14 -13.58
N THR A 45 1.84 1.57 -12.67
CA THR A 45 0.90 0.48 -12.95
C THR A 45 -0.25 0.97 -13.83
N LEU A 46 -0.86 2.11 -13.50
CA LEU A 46 -1.93 2.71 -14.30
C LEU A 46 -1.46 3.05 -15.71
N LEU A 47 -0.25 3.60 -15.86
CA LEU A 47 0.33 3.90 -17.16
C LEU A 47 0.53 2.61 -17.98
N THR A 48 1.06 1.56 -17.35
CA THR A 48 1.29 0.28 -18.03
C THR A 48 -0.04 -0.36 -18.46
N ILE A 49 -1.03 -0.42 -17.55
CA ILE A 49 -2.37 -0.92 -17.86
C ILE A 49 -3.02 -0.12 -18.98
N TYR A 50 -2.90 1.21 -18.95
CA TYR A 50 -3.46 2.08 -19.99
C TYR A 50 -2.86 1.79 -21.36
N LEU A 51 -1.53 1.67 -21.43
CA LEU A 51 -0.81 1.41 -22.67
C LEU A 51 -1.09 0.01 -23.23
N GLU A 52 -1.36 -0.97 -22.38
CA GLU A 52 -1.58 -2.37 -22.80
C GLU A 52 -3.06 -2.71 -23.04
N ALA A 53 -3.97 -2.13 -22.25
CA ALA A 53 -5.36 -2.60 -22.15
C ALA A 53 -6.41 -1.47 -22.12
N GLY A 54 -6.00 -0.20 -22.29
CA GLY A 54 -6.88 0.94 -22.45
C GLY A 54 -7.66 1.37 -21.20
N THR A 55 -8.58 2.33 -21.39
CA THR A 55 -9.27 3.05 -20.31
C THR A 55 -10.12 2.17 -19.40
N ASP A 56 -10.87 1.22 -19.95
CA ASP A 56 -11.79 0.39 -19.15
C ASP A 56 -11.03 -0.47 -18.12
N SER A 57 -9.87 -1.00 -18.52
CA SER A 57 -8.98 -1.76 -17.64
C SER A 57 -8.41 -0.91 -16.51
N VAL A 58 -8.04 0.36 -16.82
CA VAL A 58 -7.59 1.33 -15.81
C VAL A 58 -8.71 1.60 -14.80
N ILE A 59 -9.93 1.88 -15.27
CA ILE A 59 -11.08 2.16 -14.39
C ILE A 59 -11.38 0.95 -13.51
N SER A 60 -11.36 -0.27 -14.07
CA SER A 60 -11.57 -1.51 -13.31
C SER A 60 -10.53 -1.66 -12.19
N TYR A 61 -9.25 -1.45 -12.49
CA TYR A 61 -8.18 -1.50 -11.49
C TYR A 61 -8.34 -0.44 -10.39
N VAL A 62 -8.67 0.81 -10.76
CA VAL A 62 -8.92 1.89 -9.78
C VAL A 62 -10.13 1.57 -8.89
N LYS A 63 -11.22 1.01 -9.44
CA LYS A 63 -12.35 0.54 -8.65
C LYS A 63 -11.92 -0.54 -7.64
N GLY A 64 -11.06 -1.47 -8.06
CA GLY A 64 -10.46 -2.46 -7.17
C GLY A 64 -9.66 -1.82 -6.02
N LEU A 65 -8.83 -0.82 -6.30
CA LEU A 65 -8.10 -0.08 -5.27
C LEU A 65 -9.04 0.62 -4.28
N LEU A 66 -10.07 1.28 -4.78
CA LEU A 66 -11.08 1.95 -3.93
C LEU A 66 -11.81 0.94 -3.05
N LEU A 67 -12.18 -0.22 -3.59
CA LEU A 67 -12.85 -1.28 -2.84
C LEU A 67 -11.98 -1.90 -1.75
N LEU A 68 -10.67 -2.04 -1.99
CA LEU A 68 -9.71 -2.58 -1.02
C LEU A 68 -9.21 -1.53 -0.01
N THR A 69 -9.56 -0.26 -0.18
CA THR A 69 -9.16 0.82 0.73
C THR A 69 -9.80 0.68 2.13
N PRO A 70 -11.10 0.38 2.30
CA PRO A 70 -11.68 0.16 3.63
C PRO A 70 -11.04 -0.99 4.43
N PRO A 71 -10.78 -2.20 3.87
CA PRO A 71 -9.99 -3.22 4.54
C PRO A 71 -8.60 -2.74 5.00
N TRP A 72 -7.91 -1.95 4.17
CA TRP A 72 -6.63 -1.35 4.52
C TRP A 72 -6.73 -0.33 5.67
N MET A 73 -7.79 0.48 5.69
CA MET A 73 -8.06 1.39 6.80
C MET A 73 -8.28 0.62 8.11
N LEU A 74 -8.97 -0.52 8.08
CA LEU A 74 -9.16 -1.37 9.25
C LEU A 74 -7.86 -2.01 9.74
N TYR A 75 -6.97 -2.40 8.82
CA TYR A 75 -5.59 -2.78 9.16
C TYR A 75 -4.88 -1.66 9.94
N LEU A 76 -4.90 -0.41 9.45
CA LEU A 76 -4.28 0.71 10.15
C LEU A 76 -4.90 0.98 11.52
N LEU A 77 -6.23 0.92 11.63
CA LEU A 77 -6.94 1.08 12.90
C LEU A 77 -6.51 0.01 13.91
N SER A 78 -6.31 -1.24 13.47
CA SER A 78 -5.79 -2.28 14.35
C SER A 78 -4.39 -1.92 14.89
N LEU A 79 -3.52 -1.30 14.08
CA LEU A 79 -2.22 -0.84 14.57
C LEU A 79 -2.39 0.26 15.62
N VAL A 80 -3.27 1.24 15.41
CA VAL A 80 -3.51 2.33 16.37
C VAL A 80 -4.02 1.80 17.72
N TYR A 81 -4.93 0.83 17.73
CA TYR A 81 -5.57 0.36 18.96
C TYR A 81 -4.88 -0.82 19.66
N ILE A 82 -4.26 -1.73 18.90
CA ILE A 82 -3.66 -2.96 19.43
C ILE A 82 -2.21 -2.71 19.85
N LEU A 83 -1.45 -1.93 19.07
CA LEU A 83 -0.02 -1.67 19.32
C LEU A 83 0.27 -1.19 20.76
N PRO A 84 -0.48 -0.22 21.33
CA PRO A 84 -0.20 0.27 22.68
C PRO A 84 -0.48 -0.76 23.78
N ARG A 85 -1.28 -1.81 23.50
CA ARG A 85 -1.79 -2.77 24.49
C ARG A 85 -1.08 -4.12 24.45
N TYR A 86 -0.78 -4.61 23.25
CA TYR A 86 -0.30 -5.99 23.03
C TYR A 86 1.03 -6.06 22.28
N GLY A 87 1.66 -4.92 21.98
CA GLY A 87 2.95 -4.84 21.29
C GLY A 87 2.87 -4.98 19.77
N PHE A 88 4.03 -4.81 19.12
CA PHE A 88 4.16 -4.66 17.67
C PHE A 88 3.77 -5.91 16.88
N LEU A 89 4.31 -7.07 17.25
CA LEU A 89 4.06 -8.32 16.51
C LEU A 89 2.58 -8.68 16.49
N THR A 90 1.92 -8.58 17.65
CA THR A 90 0.48 -8.85 17.77
C THR A 90 -0.35 -7.90 16.90
N ALA A 91 -0.03 -6.61 16.90
CA ALA A 91 -0.74 -5.62 16.10
C ALA A 91 -0.61 -5.88 14.60
N ILE A 92 0.61 -6.20 14.13
CA ILE A 92 0.85 -6.53 12.71
C ILE A 92 0.11 -7.80 12.31
N LEU A 93 0.21 -8.88 13.09
CA LEU A 93 -0.45 -10.16 12.78
C LEU A 93 -1.97 -9.99 12.69
N VAL A 94 -2.58 -9.34 13.68
CA VAL A 94 -4.03 -9.12 13.69
C VAL A 94 -4.45 -8.24 12.51
N GLY A 95 -3.72 -7.16 12.23
CA GLY A 95 -4.03 -6.32 11.08
C GLY A 95 -3.96 -7.10 9.77
N VAL A 96 -2.90 -7.88 9.55
CA VAL A 96 -2.72 -8.68 8.34
C VAL A 96 -3.89 -9.66 8.16
N ILE A 97 -4.29 -10.35 9.24
CA ILE A 97 -5.45 -11.25 9.23
C ILE A 97 -6.73 -10.49 8.87
N ILE A 98 -6.97 -9.31 9.44
CA ILE A 98 -8.14 -8.47 9.13
C ILE A 98 -8.16 -8.12 7.64
N TYR A 99 -7.04 -7.63 7.11
CA TYR A 99 -6.94 -7.23 5.71
C TYR A 99 -7.24 -8.41 4.78
N PHE A 100 -6.54 -9.54 4.95
CA PHE A 100 -6.72 -10.70 4.07
C PHE A 100 -8.12 -11.30 4.17
N SER A 101 -8.69 -11.38 5.37
CA SER A 101 -10.04 -11.93 5.56
C SER A 101 -11.08 -11.06 4.85
N LEU A 102 -11.04 -9.74 5.04
CA LEU A 102 -11.99 -8.82 4.41
C LEU A 102 -11.78 -8.69 2.91
N ALA A 103 -10.53 -8.60 2.45
CA ALA A 103 -10.22 -8.59 1.03
C ALA A 103 -10.72 -9.86 0.35
N SER A 104 -10.54 -11.03 0.97
CA SER A 104 -11.03 -12.30 0.45
C SER A 104 -12.56 -12.31 0.35
N ILE A 105 -13.26 -11.90 1.41
CA ILE A 105 -14.73 -11.81 1.41
C ILE A 105 -15.21 -10.90 0.27
N LEU A 106 -14.61 -9.72 0.10
CA LEU A 106 -14.98 -8.79 -0.98
C LEU A 106 -14.75 -9.39 -2.36
N MET A 107 -13.65 -10.13 -2.56
CA MET A 107 -13.36 -10.82 -3.83
C MET A 107 -14.31 -11.98 -4.11
N PHE A 108 -14.90 -12.63 -3.09
CA PHE A 108 -15.90 -13.68 -3.29
C PHE A 108 -17.31 -13.15 -3.58
N LEU A 109 -17.60 -11.90 -3.21
CA LEU A 109 -18.94 -11.30 -3.34
C LEU A 109 -19.18 -10.60 -4.67
N ILE A 110 -18.13 -10.38 -5.47
CA ILE A 110 -18.14 -9.62 -6.73
C ILE A 110 -17.76 -10.55 -7.88
#